data_AF-A0A928FAP5-F1
#
_entry.id   AF-A0A928FAP5-F1
#
_cell.length_a   1.000
_cell.length_b   1.000
_cell.length_c   1.000
_cell.angle_alpha   90.00
_cell.angle_beta   90.00
_cell.angle_gamma   90.00
#
_symmetry.space_group_name_H-M   'P 1'
#
loop_
_entity.id
_entity.type
_entity.pdbx_description
1 polymer ?
#
loop_
_entity_poly.entity_id
_entity_poly.type
_entity_poly.pdbx_seq_one_letter_code
_entity_poly.pdbx_strand_id
1 'polypeptide(L)'
;MKRAISLILVALMMLLAVPAFSVAAADGTAKSDYVVYLNGTAGADANDGKTAATAVATLAKAVEVANSYAGAAEVVVVVTGETPIPEAQYVLPDNAATIVITSVYDGTDYKAQGALFVTHDSNCAAIHFNGDFTFEYVTIKTTNANSIFAFQYNSFTAGNGIDFVTVKSETSPTSYPILLIGCNTQGGVPNDKAINPTTFTEDVNIVVNSGTWAYIRGGDRDSYSTFDGKMTIDINGGTFLCPVTSATGHYTSGNINGPTGKCSYGPNAKIVMNLNGGEMNSLIGCAYVASNSGHTSAADITININDGFTLTNKFVAVQSTNTVFNGKLTVNIYGGDLSGLVESKLLNASVANGGTGTVTVNHNANDAKSAAAFKALKDVCLDDTDVIYGELAAEVVDTTAATVDTTAAVVDTTVAVVDTTAAVVDTTAATGEVTPPTGDASLMVVFAAAAVLCAAAVIVIKKREN
;
A
#
# COMPACT_ATOMS: atom_id res chain seq x y z
N MET A 1 -12.47 38.56 -55.53
CA MET A 1 -11.18 38.04 -55.01
C MET A 1 -10.75 38.65 -53.68
N LYS A 2 -10.66 39.98 -53.51
CA LYS A 2 -10.19 40.60 -52.25
C LYS A 2 -11.01 40.23 -50.99
N ARG A 3 -12.33 40.04 -51.11
CA ARG A 3 -13.19 39.64 -49.98
C ARG A 3 -13.07 38.16 -49.59
N ALA A 4 -12.70 37.28 -50.52
CA ALA A 4 -12.50 35.86 -50.24
C ALA A 4 -11.15 35.60 -49.56
N ILE A 5 -10.11 36.36 -49.94
CA ILE A 5 -8.77 36.28 -49.33
C ILE A 5 -8.81 36.80 -47.87
N SER A 6 -9.62 37.83 -47.60
CA SER A 6 -9.77 38.36 -46.23
C SER A 6 -10.47 37.38 -45.29
N LEU A 7 -11.42 36.57 -45.77
CA LEU A 7 -12.12 35.58 -44.94
C LEU A 7 -11.21 34.38 -44.60
N ILE A 8 -10.37 33.97 -45.55
CA ILE A 8 -9.39 32.89 -45.35
C ILE A 8 -8.29 33.33 -44.36
N LEU A 9 -7.83 34.58 -44.44
CA LEU A 9 -6.83 35.09 -43.49
C LEU A 9 -7.38 35.22 -42.06
N VAL A 10 -8.65 35.62 -41.91
CA VAL A 10 -9.31 35.72 -40.60
C VAL A 10 -9.56 34.32 -40.01
N ALA A 11 -9.95 33.35 -40.84
CA ALA A 11 -10.08 31.95 -40.41
C ALA A 11 -8.73 31.33 -40.02
N LEU A 12 -7.64 31.67 -40.73
CA LEU A 12 -6.29 31.20 -40.42
C LEU A 12 -5.72 31.85 -39.14
N MET A 13 -6.05 33.13 -38.88
CA MET A 13 -5.68 33.81 -37.64
C MET A 13 -6.51 33.35 -36.42
N MET A 14 -7.78 32.95 -36.61
CA MET A 14 -8.57 32.31 -35.55
C MET A 14 -8.10 30.87 -35.26
N LEU A 15 -7.54 30.16 -36.25
CA LEU A 15 -6.93 28.83 -36.03
C LEU A 15 -5.59 28.88 -35.28
N LEU A 16 -4.90 30.02 -35.30
CA LEU A 16 -3.63 30.24 -34.58
C LEU A 16 -3.81 30.78 -33.14
N ALA A 17 -5.06 31.04 -32.73
CA ALA A 17 -5.42 31.46 -31.39
C ALA A 17 -6.06 30.32 -30.58
N VAL A 18 -5.54 29.09 -30.72
CA VAL A 18 -5.76 28.07 -29.71
C VAL A 18 -5.10 28.62 -28.44
N PRO A 19 -5.83 28.91 -27.36
CA PRO A 19 -5.18 29.21 -26.09
C PRO A 19 -4.24 28.05 -25.82
N ALA A 20 -2.97 28.35 -25.54
CA ALA A 20 -2.05 27.35 -25.04
C ALA A 20 -2.81 26.61 -23.94
N PHE A 21 -3.22 25.37 -24.24
CA PHE A 21 -3.61 24.46 -23.19
C PHE A 21 -2.37 24.47 -22.31
N SER A 22 -2.50 25.02 -21.10
CA SER A 22 -1.64 24.57 -20.02
C SER A 22 -1.87 23.08 -20.01
N VAL A 23 -0.97 22.34 -20.68
CA VAL A 23 -0.80 20.93 -20.43
C VAL A 23 -0.56 20.94 -18.93
N ALA A 24 -1.57 20.52 -18.16
CA ALA A 24 -1.34 20.20 -16.77
C ALA A 24 -0.07 19.35 -16.81
N ALA A 25 0.99 19.81 -16.15
CA ALA A 25 2.24 19.06 -16.11
C ALA A 25 1.83 17.63 -15.78
N ALA A 26 2.14 16.68 -16.66
CA ALA A 26 1.74 15.30 -16.42
C ALA A 26 2.22 14.95 -15.02
N ASP A 27 1.30 14.51 -14.15
CA ASP A 27 1.68 13.94 -12.86
C ASP A 27 2.72 12.85 -13.17
N GLY A 28 3.92 13.01 -12.61
CA GLY A 28 5.08 12.29 -13.11
C GLY A 28 6.35 12.57 -12.30
N THR A 29 7.42 11.84 -12.62
CA THR A 29 8.69 11.96 -11.92
C THR A 29 9.42 13.23 -12.40
N ALA A 30 9.81 14.07 -11.45
CA ALA A 30 10.57 15.28 -11.74
C ALA A 30 11.98 14.94 -12.26
N LYS A 31 12.61 15.92 -12.90
CA LYS A 31 13.99 15.78 -13.40
C LYS A 31 14.97 15.48 -12.25
N SER A 32 15.85 14.53 -12.49
CA SER A 32 16.96 14.14 -11.61
C SER A 32 18.31 14.32 -12.31
N ASP A 33 19.35 14.64 -11.55
CA ASP A 33 20.74 14.61 -12.03
C ASP A 33 21.26 13.17 -12.20
N TYR A 34 20.60 12.20 -11.57
CA TYR A 34 20.91 10.77 -11.66
C TYR A 34 19.80 10.06 -12.44
N VAL A 35 20.00 9.94 -13.75
CA VAL A 35 19.01 9.37 -14.68
C VAL A 35 19.65 8.42 -15.66
N VAL A 36 18.97 7.31 -15.92
CA VAL A 36 19.32 6.31 -16.94
C VAL A 36 18.11 6.05 -17.82
N TYR A 37 18.26 6.20 -19.13
CA TYR A 37 17.21 5.93 -20.10
C TYR A 37 17.29 4.48 -20.57
N LEU A 38 16.14 3.80 -20.59
CA LEU A 38 15.97 2.39 -20.92
C LEU A 38 14.99 2.23 -22.08
N ASN A 39 15.39 1.48 -23.11
CA ASN A 39 14.55 1.16 -24.27
C ASN A 39 14.96 -0.19 -24.87
N GLY A 40 14.22 -1.25 -24.58
CA GLY A 40 14.58 -2.59 -25.07
C GLY A 40 14.43 -2.80 -26.58
N THR A 41 13.82 -1.87 -27.31
CA THR A 41 13.63 -1.98 -28.77
C THR A 41 14.65 -1.15 -29.56
N ALA A 42 14.83 0.11 -29.17
CA ALA A 42 15.71 1.07 -29.88
C ALA A 42 17.06 1.30 -29.19
N GLY A 43 17.20 0.90 -27.92
CA GLY A 43 18.42 1.05 -27.15
C GLY A 43 19.49 -0.01 -27.46
N ALA A 44 20.66 0.15 -26.86
CA ALA A 44 21.75 -0.82 -26.91
C ALA A 44 22.57 -0.77 -25.62
N ASP A 45 22.97 -1.92 -25.08
CA ASP A 45 23.73 -1.97 -23.81
C ASP A 45 25.17 -1.43 -23.91
N ALA A 46 25.63 -1.13 -25.13
CA ALA A 46 26.86 -0.38 -25.36
C ALA A 46 26.68 1.15 -25.17
N ASN A 47 25.44 1.65 -25.09
CA ASN A 47 25.16 3.07 -24.89
C ASN A 47 25.39 3.49 -23.44
N ASP A 48 25.47 4.80 -23.21
CA ASP A 48 25.73 5.38 -21.89
C ASP A 48 24.46 5.60 -21.04
N GLY A 49 23.27 5.46 -21.62
CA GLY A 49 21.99 5.64 -20.94
C GLY A 49 21.68 7.08 -20.53
N LYS A 50 22.45 8.10 -20.95
CA LYS A 50 22.29 9.48 -20.44
C LYS A 50 21.14 10.25 -21.09
N THR A 51 20.67 9.80 -22.25
CA THR A 51 19.58 10.43 -22.99
C THR A 51 18.67 9.36 -23.58
N ALA A 52 17.43 9.73 -23.94
CA ALA A 52 16.53 8.80 -24.64
C ALA A 52 17.11 8.27 -25.96
N ALA A 53 17.93 9.08 -26.67
CA ALA A 53 18.59 8.67 -27.91
C ALA A 53 19.77 7.70 -27.69
N THR A 54 20.35 7.70 -26.50
CA THR A 54 21.44 6.81 -26.08
C THR A 54 20.98 5.86 -24.97
N ALA A 55 19.71 5.45 -24.99
CA ALA A 55 19.16 4.53 -24.01
C ALA A 55 19.88 3.16 -24.03
N VAL A 56 20.04 2.56 -22.86
CA VAL A 56 20.46 1.15 -22.74
C VAL A 56 19.30 0.23 -23.10
N ALA A 57 19.57 -1.03 -23.45
CA ALA A 57 18.53 -1.96 -23.92
C ALA A 57 17.93 -2.78 -22.77
N THR A 58 18.74 -3.21 -21.79
CA THR A 58 18.30 -4.12 -20.73
C THR A 58 18.19 -3.43 -19.38
N LEU A 59 17.25 -3.90 -18.54
CA LEU A 59 17.12 -3.40 -17.17
C LEU A 59 18.37 -3.70 -16.33
N ALA A 60 19.03 -4.85 -16.53
CA ALA A 60 20.27 -5.16 -15.81
C ALA A 60 21.35 -4.14 -16.17
N LYS A 61 21.48 -3.78 -17.46
CA LYS A 61 22.41 -2.73 -17.85
C LYS A 61 22.05 -1.37 -17.26
N ALA A 62 20.77 -1.03 -17.18
CA ALA A 62 20.33 0.22 -16.55
C ALA A 62 20.74 0.27 -15.07
N VAL A 63 20.62 -0.84 -14.34
CA VAL A 63 21.06 -0.97 -12.95
C VAL A 63 22.59 -0.86 -12.85
N GLU A 64 23.36 -1.49 -13.74
CA GLU A 64 24.83 -1.33 -13.78
C GLU A 64 25.26 0.12 -13.98
N VAL A 65 24.62 0.83 -14.92
CA VAL A 65 24.89 2.25 -15.15
C VAL A 65 24.47 3.08 -13.93
N ALA A 66 23.35 2.77 -13.30
CA ALA A 66 22.90 3.44 -12.09
C ALA A 66 23.94 3.33 -10.96
N ASN A 67 24.57 2.16 -10.79
CA ASN A 67 25.62 1.95 -9.80
C ASN A 67 26.90 2.76 -10.07
N SER A 68 27.07 3.33 -11.27
CA SER A 68 28.20 4.23 -11.54
C SER A 68 28.02 5.62 -10.89
N TYR A 69 26.81 5.98 -10.47
CA TYR A 69 26.53 7.22 -9.73
C TYR A 69 26.86 7.07 -8.25
N ALA A 70 28.16 7.12 -7.93
CA ALA A 70 28.65 6.97 -6.57
C ALA A 70 28.00 7.98 -5.61
N GLY A 71 27.41 7.48 -4.51
CA GLY A 71 26.81 8.30 -3.46
C GLY A 71 25.39 8.82 -3.77
N ALA A 72 24.80 8.47 -4.90
CA ALA A 72 23.38 8.74 -5.14
C ALA A 72 22.51 7.91 -4.18
N ALA A 73 21.57 8.55 -3.50
CA ALA A 73 20.55 7.85 -2.70
C ALA A 73 19.46 7.23 -3.61
N GLU A 74 19.21 7.87 -4.75
CA GLU A 74 18.19 7.49 -5.71
C GLU A 74 18.70 7.71 -7.14
N VAL A 75 18.39 6.78 -8.05
CA VAL A 75 18.63 6.92 -9.49
C VAL A 75 17.35 6.61 -10.25
N VAL A 76 16.96 7.48 -11.18
CA VAL A 76 15.75 7.32 -11.99
C VAL A 76 16.07 6.53 -13.26
N VAL A 77 15.39 5.41 -13.47
CA VAL A 77 15.40 4.64 -14.72
C VAL A 77 14.15 4.95 -15.52
N VAL A 78 14.32 5.65 -16.64
CA VAL A 78 13.21 6.10 -17.51
C VAL A 78 12.98 5.10 -18.62
N VAL A 79 11.89 4.35 -18.57
CA VAL A 79 11.46 3.44 -19.63
C VAL A 79 10.81 4.26 -20.75
N THR A 80 11.48 4.30 -21.90
CA THR A 80 11.09 5.13 -23.06
C THR A 80 10.52 4.33 -24.24
N GLY A 81 10.57 3.00 -24.17
CA GLY A 81 10.04 2.10 -25.19
C GLY A 81 9.78 0.71 -24.64
N GLU A 82 9.22 -0.18 -25.47
CA GLU A 82 8.95 -1.58 -25.07
C GLU A 82 10.26 -2.24 -24.62
N THR A 83 10.26 -2.70 -23.37
CA THR A 83 11.43 -3.26 -22.69
C THR A 83 11.07 -4.64 -22.12
N PRO A 84 11.30 -5.70 -22.90
CA PRO A 84 11.06 -7.07 -22.46
C PRO A 84 12.14 -7.56 -21.50
N ILE A 85 11.72 -8.27 -20.47
CA ILE A 85 12.60 -9.09 -19.66
C ILE A 85 13.11 -10.25 -20.53
N PRO A 86 14.43 -10.39 -20.71
CA PRO A 86 15.00 -11.28 -21.72
C PRO A 86 15.02 -12.75 -21.30
N GLU A 87 14.87 -13.04 -20.01
CA GLU A 87 15.01 -14.40 -19.46
C GLU A 87 13.93 -14.72 -18.42
N ALA A 88 13.61 -16.00 -18.29
CA ALA A 88 12.59 -16.48 -17.35
C ALA A 88 12.98 -16.24 -15.88
N GLN A 89 14.27 -16.34 -15.55
CA GLN A 89 14.80 -16.13 -14.21
C GLN A 89 15.81 -15.00 -14.30
N TYR A 90 15.32 -13.77 -14.20
CA TYR A 90 16.10 -12.60 -14.50
C TYR A 90 16.60 -11.95 -13.21
N VAL A 91 17.87 -12.17 -12.90
CA VAL A 91 18.52 -11.66 -11.69
C VAL A 91 19.15 -10.30 -12.00
N LEU A 92 18.67 -9.26 -11.33
CA LEU A 92 19.26 -7.93 -11.46
C LEU A 92 20.55 -7.84 -10.65
N PRO A 93 21.52 -7.01 -11.07
CA PRO A 93 22.66 -6.66 -10.23
C PRO A 93 22.19 -6.01 -8.92
N ASP A 94 22.99 -6.14 -7.86
CA ASP A 94 22.79 -5.38 -6.62
C ASP A 94 22.80 -3.87 -6.91
N ASN A 95 22.01 -3.09 -6.17
CA ASN A 95 22.01 -1.64 -6.26
C ASN A 95 22.08 -0.97 -4.89
N ALA A 96 23.02 -0.02 -4.75
CA ALA A 96 23.18 0.73 -3.49
C ALA A 96 22.19 1.90 -3.36
N ALA A 97 21.87 2.54 -4.48
CA ALA A 97 20.82 3.56 -4.56
C ALA A 97 19.46 2.89 -4.75
N THR A 98 18.39 3.51 -4.26
CA THR A 98 17.02 3.12 -4.67
C THR A 98 16.85 3.41 -6.16
N ILE A 99 16.37 2.43 -6.92
CA ILE A 99 16.10 2.59 -8.35
C ILE A 99 14.63 2.94 -8.56
N VAL A 100 14.34 4.12 -9.11
CA VAL A 100 12.98 4.54 -9.47
C VAL A 100 12.72 4.23 -10.94
N ILE A 101 11.86 3.26 -11.22
CA ILE A 101 11.42 2.95 -12.59
C ILE A 101 10.19 3.79 -12.92
N THR A 102 10.27 4.57 -13.99
CA THR A 102 9.18 5.43 -14.47
C THR A 102 9.09 5.51 -15.98
N SER A 103 7.91 5.83 -16.50
CA SER A 103 7.69 6.18 -17.91
C SER A 103 7.15 7.60 -18.07
N VAL A 104 7.04 8.39 -17.01
CA VAL A 104 6.68 9.82 -17.08
C VAL A 104 7.79 10.61 -16.39
N TYR A 105 8.58 11.34 -17.17
CA TYR A 105 9.81 11.97 -16.69
C TYR A 105 10.09 13.31 -17.36
N ASP A 106 10.49 14.32 -16.58
CA ASP A 106 10.85 15.67 -17.06
C ASP A 106 9.79 16.27 -18.01
N GLY A 107 8.51 16.12 -17.62
CA GLY A 107 7.35 16.60 -18.39
C GLY A 107 7.01 15.77 -19.63
N THR A 108 7.73 14.68 -19.91
CA THR A 108 7.47 13.79 -21.05
C THR A 108 6.78 12.51 -20.57
N ASP A 109 5.60 12.24 -21.12
CA ASP A 109 4.89 10.97 -20.94
C ASP A 109 5.31 9.99 -22.06
N TYR A 110 6.17 9.04 -21.71
CA TYR A 110 6.58 7.96 -22.62
C TYR A 110 5.56 6.83 -22.68
N LYS A 111 4.65 6.69 -21.70
CA LYS A 111 3.54 5.71 -21.77
C LYS A 111 2.63 6.04 -22.95
N ALA A 112 2.28 7.32 -23.10
CA ALA A 112 1.52 7.81 -24.25
C ALA A 112 2.23 7.58 -25.59
N GLN A 113 3.55 7.36 -25.57
CA GLN A 113 4.38 7.03 -26.74
C GLN A 113 4.61 5.52 -26.93
N GLY A 114 3.99 4.68 -26.10
CA GLY A 114 4.07 3.22 -26.18
C GLY A 114 5.18 2.58 -25.34
N ALA A 115 5.75 3.29 -24.37
CA ALA A 115 6.66 2.68 -23.41
C ALA A 115 5.96 1.61 -22.56
N LEU A 116 6.58 0.44 -22.46
CA LEU A 116 6.06 -0.72 -21.74
C LEU A 116 7.20 -1.45 -21.03
N PHE A 117 6.99 -1.80 -19.77
CA PHE A 117 7.80 -2.78 -19.07
C PHE A 117 7.16 -4.16 -19.23
N VAL A 118 7.82 -5.08 -19.94
CA VAL A 118 7.18 -6.33 -20.39
C VAL A 118 7.77 -7.53 -19.67
N THR A 119 6.92 -8.28 -18.96
CA THR A 119 7.36 -9.51 -18.28
C THR A 119 7.77 -10.57 -19.31
N HIS A 120 8.61 -11.51 -18.89
CA HIS A 120 8.98 -12.66 -19.73
C HIS A 120 7.77 -13.59 -19.96
N ASP A 121 7.70 -14.22 -21.14
CA ASP A 121 6.55 -14.99 -21.64
C ASP A 121 6.49 -16.45 -21.14
N SER A 122 7.56 -16.92 -20.49
CA SER A 122 7.61 -18.24 -19.86
C SER A 122 6.69 -18.35 -18.65
N ASN A 123 6.24 -19.59 -18.41
CA ASN A 123 5.47 -19.89 -17.21
C ASN A 123 6.40 -19.86 -15.98
N CYS A 124 5.95 -19.24 -14.88
CA CYS A 124 6.73 -18.99 -13.67
C CYS A 124 7.99 -18.12 -13.89
N ALA A 125 7.89 -17.07 -14.72
CA ALA A 125 8.95 -16.09 -14.86
C ALA A 125 9.11 -15.24 -13.58
N ALA A 126 10.34 -15.12 -13.07
CA ALA A 126 10.65 -14.27 -11.93
C ALA A 126 11.72 -13.23 -12.30
N ILE A 127 11.49 -12.00 -11.84
CA ILE A 127 12.49 -10.94 -11.81
C ILE A 127 12.95 -10.82 -10.35
N HIS A 128 14.26 -10.93 -10.14
CA HIS A 128 14.88 -10.87 -8.82
C HIS A 128 15.53 -9.51 -8.64
N PHE A 129 14.97 -8.69 -7.75
CA PHE A 129 15.43 -7.34 -7.44
C PHE A 129 16.41 -7.41 -6.27
N ASN A 130 17.70 -7.16 -6.54
CA ASN A 130 18.80 -7.30 -5.58
C ASN A 130 19.15 -5.98 -4.84
N GLY A 131 18.17 -5.08 -4.72
CA GLY A 131 18.26 -3.85 -3.95
C GLY A 131 16.90 -3.19 -3.89
N ASP A 132 16.87 -1.93 -3.46
CA ASP A 132 15.60 -1.20 -3.28
C ASP A 132 15.08 -0.65 -4.60
N PHE A 133 13.78 -0.80 -4.85
CA PHE A 133 13.12 -0.31 -6.06
C PHE A 133 11.82 0.44 -5.78
N THR A 134 11.53 1.41 -6.62
CA THR A 134 10.25 2.13 -6.64
C THR A 134 9.72 2.14 -8.06
N PHE A 135 8.46 1.79 -8.26
CA PHE A 135 7.77 1.87 -9.54
C PHE A 135 6.76 3.01 -9.47
N GLU A 136 6.86 3.98 -10.38
CA GLU A 136 5.90 5.08 -10.51
C GLU A 136 5.59 5.33 -11.97
N TYR A 137 4.34 5.66 -12.28
CA TYR A 137 3.90 6.08 -13.62
C TYR A 137 4.46 5.20 -14.73
N VAL A 138 4.27 3.88 -14.60
CA VAL A 138 4.76 2.86 -15.52
C VAL A 138 3.60 1.99 -16.00
N THR A 139 3.66 1.54 -17.25
CA THR A 139 2.75 0.52 -17.76
C THR A 139 3.47 -0.82 -17.85
N ILE A 140 2.95 -1.82 -17.15
CA ILE A 140 3.48 -3.18 -17.11
C ILE A 140 2.64 -4.08 -18.00
N LYS A 141 3.27 -4.70 -18.99
CA LYS A 141 2.62 -5.71 -19.84
C LYS A 141 2.94 -7.10 -19.32
N THR A 142 1.92 -7.82 -18.88
CA THR A 142 2.05 -9.22 -18.46
C THR A 142 1.80 -10.14 -19.63
N THR A 143 2.76 -11.00 -19.92
CA THR A 143 2.74 -11.93 -21.07
C THR A 143 2.33 -13.35 -20.68
N ASN A 144 2.33 -13.69 -19.39
CA ASN A 144 1.93 -14.99 -18.86
C ASN A 144 1.31 -14.88 -17.44
N ALA A 145 0.52 -15.87 -17.03
CA ALA A 145 -0.30 -15.93 -15.82
C ALA A 145 0.46 -16.00 -14.48
N ASN A 146 1.79 -16.14 -14.50
CA ASN A 146 2.62 -16.35 -13.30
C ASN A 146 3.92 -15.54 -13.32
N SER A 147 3.83 -14.24 -13.61
CA SER A 147 4.98 -13.34 -13.45
C SER A 147 5.19 -12.99 -11.98
N ILE A 148 6.43 -13.04 -11.51
CA ILE A 148 6.79 -12.83 -10.10
C ILE A 148 7.81 -11.73 -10.01
N PHE A 149 7.56 -10.76 -9.13
CA PHE A 149 8.53 -9.76 -8.73
C PHE A 149 9.04 -10.15 -7.35
N ALA A 150 10.26 -10.69 -7.29
CA ALA A 150 10.91 -11.17 -6.08
C ALA A 150 11.88 -10.11 -5.56
N PHE A 151 11.59 -9.53 -4.40
CA PHE A 151 12.36 -8.43 -3.82
C PHE A 151 13.48 -8.89 -2.89
N GLN A 152 13.53 -10.19 -2.57
CA GLN A 152 14.66 -10.79 -1.86
C GLN A 152 14.98 -10.10 -0.52
N TYR A 153 13.94 -9.73 0.22
CA TYR A 153 14.01 -8.97 1.45
C TYR A 153 14.67 -7.58 1.32
N ASN A 154 14.55 -6.96 0.14
CA ASN A 154 14.80 -5.53 -0.05
C ASN A 154 13.49 -4.75 -0.04
N SER A 155 13.56 -3.43 0.14
CA SER A 155 12.39 -2.57 0.18
C SER A 155 11.84 -2.30 -1.22
N PHE A 156 10.53 -2.14 -1.32
CA PHE A 156 9.84 -1.88 -2.59
C PHE A 156 8.68 -0.92 -2.42
N THR A 157 8.56 0.04 -3.33
CA THR A 157 7.40 0.92 -3.43
C THR A 157 6.70 0.77 -4.78
N ALA A 158 5.47 0.28 -4.79
CA ALA A 158 4.53 0.47 -5.87
C ALA A 158 3.83 1.83 -5.68
N GLY A 159 4.41 2.89 -6.27
CA GLY A 159 3.92 4.25 -6.18
C GLY A 159 2.66 4.50 -7.01
N ASN A 160 2.52 5.72 -7.52
CA ASN A 160 1.34 6.14 -8.27
C ASN A 160 1.37 5.70 -9.74
N GLY A 161 0.21 5.65 -10.39
CA GLY A 161 0.11 5.54 -11.85
C GLY A 161 0.65 4.24 -12.46
N ILE A 162 0.63 3.14 -11.71
CA ILE A 162 1.01 1.80 -12.21
C ILE A 162 -0.16 1.20 -12.96
N ASP A 163 -0.02 1.09 -14.27
CA ASP A 163 -1.03 0.51 -15.17
C ASP A 163 -0.61 -0.87 -15.66
N PHE A 164 -1.60 -1.68 -16.05
CA PHE A 164 -1.37 -3.02 -16.56
C PHE A 164 -2.00 -3.24 -17.94
N VAL A 165 -1.21 -3.78 -18.86
CA VAL A 165 -1.68 -4.38 -20.11
C VAL A 165 -1.60 -5.89 -19.94
N THR A 166 -2.75 -6.53 -19.71
CA THR A 166 -2.77 -7.96 -19.41
C THR A 166 -3.14 -8.79 -20.63
N VAL A 167 -2.46 -9.92 -20.78
CA VAL A 167 -2.94 -10.97 -21.69
C VAL A 167 -4.04 -11.75 -20.96
N LYS A 168 -5.27 -11.61 -21.43
CA LYS A 168 -6.40 -12.47 -21.05
C LYS A 168 -6.35 -13.73 -21.91
N SER A 169 -6.11 -14.88 -21.30
CA SER A 169 -6.38 -16.16 -21.95
C SER A 169 -7.85 -16.52 -21.77
N GLU A 170 -8.46 -17.17 -22.77
CA GLU A 170 -9.82 -17.71 -22.64
C GLU A 170 -9.91 -18.81 -21.57
N THR A 171 -8.77 -19.42 -21.19
CA THR A 171 -8.70 -20.57 -20.29
C THR A 171 -7.89 -20.32 -19.01
N SER A 172 -7.28 -19.14 -18.85
CA SER A 172 -6.47 -18.80 -17.66
C SER A 172 -6.90 -17.45 -17.08
N PRO A 173 -6.93 -17.27 -15.75
CA PRO A 173 -7.24 -15.98 -15.13
C PRO A 173 -6.31 -14.88 -15.67
N THR A 174 -6.82 -13.64 -15.68
CA THR A 174 -6.07 -12.45 -16.07
C THR A 174 -4.73 -12.40 -15.32
N SER A 175 -3.65 -12.21 -16.07
CA SER A 175 -2.28 -12.30 -15.57
C SER A 175 -1.86 -10.99 -14.91
N TYR A 176 -1.61 -10.99 -13.60
CA TYR A 176 -1.00 -9.86 -12.89
C TYR A 176 0.25 -10.34 -12.15
N PRO A 177 1.25 -9.47 -11.90
CA PRO A 177 2.43 -9.91 -11.17
C PRO A 177 2.10 -10.25 -9.72
N ILE A 178 2.85 -11.21 -9.20
CA ILE A 178 2.90 -11.55 -7.79
C ILE A 178 3.97 -10.67 -7.14
N LEU A 179 3.61 -9.97 -6.06
CA LEU A 179 4.57 -9.27 -5.21
C LEU A 179 5.11 -10.26 -4.18
N LEU A 180 6.38 -10.63 -4.30
CA LEU A 180 7.05 -11.56 -3.41
C LEU A 180 8.15 -10.83 -2.67
N ILE A 181 7.95 -10.60 -1.37
CA ILE A 181 8.89 -9.83 -0.55
C ILE A 181 10.16 -10.63 -0.30
N GLY A 182 10.04 -11.95 -0.08
CA GLY A 182 11.19 -12.85 0.08
C GLY A 182 11.74 -13.38 -1.25
N CYS A 183 12.33 -14.57 -1.19
CA CYS A 183 13.05 -15.21 -2.29
C CYS A 183 12.17 -16.16 -3.13
N ASN A 184 12.53 -16.34 -4.41
CA ASN A 184 11.88 -17.27 -5.34
C ASN A 184 12.87 -18.31 -5.84
N THR A 185 13.01 -19.40 -5.09
CA THR A 185 14.01 -20.46 -5.38
C THR A 185 13.48 -21.60 -6.27
N GLN A 186 12.32 -21.45 -6.89
CA GLN A 186 11.75 -22.49 -7.77
C GLN A 186 12.70 -22.75 -8.96
N GLY A 187 13.31 -23.93 -9.00
CA GLY A 187 14.12 -24.39 -10.15
C GLY A 187 15.64 -24.43 -9.93
N GLY A 188 16.12 -24.27 -8.70
CA GLY A 188 17.56 -24.43 -8.40
C GLY A 188 18.43 -23.30 -8.91
N VAL A 189 17.87 -22.09 -9.04
CA VAL A 189 18.65 -20.88 -9.31
C VAL A 189 19.38 -20.50 -8.01
N PRO A 190 20.72 -20.50 -8.00
CA PRO A 190 21.50 -20.36 -6.78
C PRO A 190 22.06 -18.95 -6.63
N ASN A 191 21.36 -17.88 -7.04
CA ASN A 191 21.91 -16.50 -7.01
C ASN A 191 20.98 -15.45 -6.41
N ASP A 192 20.04 -15.89 -5.55
CA ASP A 192 19.30 -14.96 -4.71
C ASP A 192 20.23 -14.40 -3.60
N LYS A 193 19.93 -13.24 -3.01
CA LYS A 193 20.52 -12.76 -1.74
C LYS A 193 20.55 -13.87 -0.64
N ALA A 194 19.77 -14.94 -0.82
CA ALA A 194 19.67 -16.14 0.01
C ALA A 194 20.72 -17.25 -0.19
N ILE A 195 21.78 -17.12 -1.01
CA ILE A 195 22.87 -18.14 -0.96
C ILE A 195 23.54 -18.12 0.42
N ASN A 196 23.73 -16.92 0.97
CA ASN A 196 24.26 -16.68 2.30
C ASN A 196 24.13 -15.17 2.62
N PRO A 197 23.38 -14.75 3.64
CA PRO A 197 22.85 -15.56 4.74
C PRO A 197 21.50 -16.24 4.43
N THR A 198 21.25 -17.37 5.09
CA THR A 198 19.93 -18.03 5.12
C THR A 198 18.99 -17.41 6.17
N THR A 199 19.47 -16.42 6.92
CA THR A 199 18.73 -15.67 7.93
C THR A 199 18.79 -14.18 7.63
N PHE A 200 17.63 -13.55 7.51
CA PHE A 200 17.49 -12.13 7.20
C PHE A 200 17.05 -11.35 8.43
N THR A 201 17.83 -10.36 8.85
CA THR A 201 17.56 -9.53 10.04
C THR A 201 17.37 -8.04 9.71
N GLU A 202 17.50 -7.68 8.43
CA GLU A 202 17.36 -6.30 7.97
C GLU A 202 15.90 -5.83 8.01
N ASP A 203 15.70 -4.53 8.13
CA ASP A 203 14.39 -3.89 8.06
C ASP A 203 13.93 -3.85 6.59
N VAL A 204 12.70 -4.31 6.34
CA VAL A 204 12.10 -4.37 5.01
C VAL A 204 10.82 -3.54 4.99
N ASN A 205 10.73 -2.59 4.06
CA ASN A 205 9.54 -1.76 3.89
C ASN A 205 8.92 -1.95 2.52
N ILE A 206 7.64 -2.27 2.49
CA ILE A 206 6.88 -2.51 1.27
C ILE A 206 5.69 -1.58 1.26
N VAL A 207 5.58 -0.75 0.23
CA VAL A 207 4.49 0.22 0.08
C VAL A 207 3.75 -0.02 -1.22
N VAL A 208 2.42 -0.11 -1.17
CA VAL A 208 1.56 -0.24 -2.35
C VAL A 208 0.49 0.85 -2.34
N ASN A 209 0.66 1.83 -3.23
CA ASN A 209 -0.26 2.95 -3.42
C ASN A 209 -1.21 2.70 -4.60
N SER A 210 -0.78 1.96 -5.64
CA SER A 210 -1.60 1.72 -6.83
C SER A 210 -1.30 0.38 -7.52
N GLY A 211 -1.99 0.14 -8.64
CA GLY A 211 -1.85 -1.05 -9.46
C GLY A 211 -2.83 -2.18 -9.13
N THR A 212 -2.90 -3.16 -10.03
CA THR A 212 -3.62 -4.41 -9.82
C THR A 212 -2.61 -5.55 -9.78
N TRP A 213 -2.66 -6.34 -8.70
CA TRP A 213 -1.69 -7.38 -8.40
C TRP A 213 -2.40 -8.72 -8.27
N ALA A 214 -1.69 -9.81 -8.57
CA ALA A 214 -2.24 -11.14 -8.33
C ALA A 214 -2.39 -11.38 -6.82
N TYR A 215 -1.31 -11.23 -6.07
CA TYR A 215 -1.30 -11.23 -4.61
C TYR A 215 0.05 -10.73 -4.07
N ILE A 216 0.10 -10.43 -2.76
CA ILE A 216 1.32 -10.04 -2.04
C ILE A 216 1.71 -11.06 -0.96
N ARG A 217 2.99 -11.42 -0.89
CA ARG A 217 3.51 -12.36 0.11
C ARG A 217 4.73 -11.80 0.84
N GLY A 218 4.63 -11.69 2.17
CA GLY A 218 5.70 -11.22 3.09
C GLY A 218 6.85 -12.17 3.37
N GLY A 219 7.12 -13.14 2.51
CA GLY A 219 8.21 -14.08 2.71
C GLY A 219 8.42 -14.92 1.47
N ASP A 220 9.17 -16.01 1.59
CA ASP A 220 9.56 -16.78 0.43
C ASP A 220 8.39 -17.45 -0.29
N ARG A 221 8.61 -17.73 -1.58
CA ARG A 221 7.65 -18.54 -2.34
C ARG A 221 7.73 -20.01 -1.96
N ASP A 222 8.94 -20.48 -1.65
CA ASP A 222 9.32 -21.85 -1.28
C ASP A 222 10.36 -21.82 -0.13
N SER A 223 10.56 -22.95 0.56
CA SER A 223 11.02 -22.93 1.95
C SER A 223 12.53 -23.07 2.16
N TYR A 224 13.24 -21.94 2.25
CA TYR A 224 14.71 -21.97 2.31
C TYR A 224 15.33 -20.99 3.32
N SER A 225 14.62 -19.93 3.73
CA SER A 225 15.17 -18.93 4.63
C SER A 225 14.47 -18.83 5.98
N THR A 226 15.10 -18.10 6.90
CA THR A 226 14.51 -17.58 8.13
C THR A 226 14.47 -16.06 8.06
N PHE A 227 13.33 -15.45 8.33
CA PHE A 227 13.24 -14.01 8.57
C PHE A 227 13.17 -13.74 10.08
N ASP A 228 14.05 -12.88 10.59
CA ASP A 228 14.15 -12.51 12.01
C ASP A 228 14.34 -10.99 12.21
N GLY A 229 14.00 -10.19 11.19
CA GLY A 229 14.07 -8.73 11.18
C GLY A 229 12.71 -8.05 11.39
N LYS A 230 12.62 -6.76 11.01
CA LYS A 230 11.36 -6.02 10.99
C LYS A 230 10.84 -5.91 9.56
N MET A 231 9.56 -6.19 9.35
CA MET A 231 8.90 -6.02 8.05
C MET A 231 7.66 -5.14 8.20
N THR A 232 7.58 -4.07 7.40
CA THR A 232 6.40 -3.21 7.30
C THR A 232 5.80 -3.33 5.90
N ILE A 233 4.50 -3.57 5.81
CA ILE A 233 3.76 -3.66 4.55
C ILE A 233 2.59 -2.67 4.61
N ASP A 234 2.68 -1.58 3.88
CA ASP A 234 1.67 -0.53 3.81
C ASP A 234 0.89 -0.65 2.51
N ILE A 235 -0.39 -1.03 2.62
CA ILE A 235 -1.33 -1.07 1.50
C ILE A 235 -2.22 0.16 1.59
N ASN A 236 -1.86 1.20 0.84
CA ASN A 236 -2.60 2.46 0.75
C ASN A 236 -3.61 2.47 -0.39
N GLY A 237 -3.45 1.56 -1.36
CA GLY A 237 -4.34 1.41 -2.50
C GLY A 237 -4.05 0.16 -3.31
N GLY A 238 -4.58 0.14 -4.52
CA GLY A 238 -4.47 -0.98 -5.45
C GLY A 238 -5.51 -2.07 -5.22
N THR A 239 -5.46 -3.09 -6.09
CA THR A 239 -6.40 -4.22 -6.09
C THR A 239 -5.64 -5.54 -6.10
N PHE A 240 -5.97 -6.43 -5.17
CA PHE A 240 -5.35 -7.76 -5.03
C PHE A 240 -6.37 -8.86 -5.31
N LEU A 241 -6.27 -9.46 -6.49
CA LEU A 241 -7.33 -10.33 -7.01
C LEU A 241 -7.34 -11.72 -6.38
N CYS A 242 -6.17 -12.27 -6.05
CA CYS A 242 -5.95 -13.68 -5.67
C CYS A 242 -6.58 -14.65 -6.70
N PRO A 243 -5.84 -15.13 -7.72
CA PRO A 243 -6.45 -15.92 -8.78
C PRO A 243 -7.10 -17.20 -8.25
N VAL A 244 -8.39 -17.37 -8.57
CA VAL A 244 -9.17 -18.60 -8.30
C VAL A 244 -8.71 -19.66 -9.28
N THR A 245 -8.07 -20.72 -8.77
CA THR A 245 -7.45 -21.76 -9.61
C THR A 245 -8.27 -23.05 -9.70
N SER A 246 -9.43 -23.16 -9.04
CA SER A 246 -10.28 -24.34 -9.15
C SER A 246 -11.67 -24.03 -9.68
N ALA A 247 -12.19 -24.93 -10.53
CA ALA A 247 -13.55 -24.91 -11.07
C ALA A 247 -14.64 -25.01 -9.97
N THR A 248 -14.26 -25.32 -8.73
CA THR A 248 -15.13 -25.36 -7.54
C THR A 248 -15.12 -24.07 -6.71
N GLY A 249 -14.41 -23.02 -7.14
CA GLY A 249 -14.31 -21.76 -6.37
C GLY A 249 -13.42 -21.85 -5.13
N HIS A 250 -12.71 -22.95 -4.93
CA HIS A 250 -11.71 -23.07 -3.86
C HIS A 250 -10.40 -22.40 -4.29
N TYR A 251 -9.98 -21.39 -3.55
CA TYR A 251 -8.63 -20.83 -3.61
C TYR A 251 -7.66 -21.90 -3.13
N THR A 252 -6.76 -22.35 -4.01
CA THR A 252 -5.73 -23.30 -3.57
C THR A 252 -4.84 -22.63 -2.53
N SER A 253 -4.38 -23.39 -1.55
CA SER A 253 -3.55 -22.99 -0.41
C SER A 253 -2.22 -22.28 -0.77
N GLY A 254 -1.94 -22.00 -2.04
CA GLY A 254 -0.72 -21.40 -2.54
C GLY A 254 -0.83 -19.95 -3.02
N ASN A 255 -2.02 -19.38 -3.21
CA ASN A 255 -2.22 -17.98 -3.63
C ASN A 255 -2.65 -17.17 -2.41
N ILE A 256 -1.78 -16.29 -1.91
CA ILE A 256 -1.89 -15.77 -0.54
C ILE A 256 -1.61 -14.28 -0.59
N ASN A 257 -2.57 -13.46 -0.16
CA ASN A 257 -2.21 -12.15 0.38
C ASN A 257 -1.95 -12.31 1.87
N GLY A 258 -0.79 -11.83 2.33
CA GLY A 258 -0.50 -11.87 3.74
C GLY A 258 0.87 -11.29 4.09
N PRO A 259 1.06 -10.94 5.37
CA PRO A 259 2.33 -10.42 5.86
C PRO A 259 3.42 -11.49 5.95
N THR A 260 3.10 -12.74 5.64
CA THR A 260 4.03 -13.87 5.75
C THR A 260 4.04 -14.71 4.48
N GLY A 261 5.05 -15.58 4.35
CA GLY A 261 5.26 -16.51 3.24
C GLY A 261 5.75 -17.88 3.73
N LYS A 262 6.39 -18.65 2.83
CA LYS A 262 6.81 -20.03 3.13
C LYS A 262 8.20 -20.15 3.76
N CYS A 263 8.68 -19.14 4.46
CA CYS A 263 9.95 -19.14 5.20
C CYS A 263 9.71 -19.36 6.70
N SER A 264 10.74 -19.76 7.45
CA SER A 264 10.68 -19.72 8.91
C SER A 264 10.65 -18.27 9.40
N TYR A 265 10.03 -18.04 10.55
CA TYR A 265 10.09 -16.74 11.22
C TYR A 265 10.64 -16.90 12.63
N GLY A 266 11.74 -16.22 12.91
CA GLY A 266 12.40 -16.25 14.21
C GLY A 266 11.65 -15.48 15.30
N PRO A 267 12.07 -15.60 16.57
CA PRO A 267 11.40 -14.97 17.71
C PRO A 267 11.54 -13.44 17.75
N ASN A 268 12.49 -12.87 17.00
CA ASN A 268 12.68 -11.42 16.91
C ASN A 268 11.92 -10.83 15.73
N ALA A 269 11.40 -11.65 14.82
CA ALA A 269 10.62 -11.20 13.67
C ALA A 269 9.43 -10.33 14.11
N LYS A 270 9.43 -9.06 13.71
CA LYS A 270 8.32 -8.11 13.93
C LYS A 270 7.72 -7.72 12.59
N ILE A 271 6.48 -8.12 12.35
CA ILE A 271 5.82 -7.90 11.06
C ILE A 271 4.58 -7.06 11.27
N VAL A 272 4.46 -5.96 10.52
CA VAL A 272 3.31 -5.06 10.55
C VAL A 272 2.75 -4.93 9.15
N MET A 273 1.46 -5.21 8.97
CA MET A 273 0.73 -4.92 7.74
C MET A 273 -0.37 -3.90 8.02
N ASN A 274 -0.25 -2.74 7.40
CA ASN A 274 -1.24 -1.67 7.49
C ASN A 274 -2.08 -1.68 6.21
N LEU A 275 -3.39 -1.84 6.38
CA LEU A 275 -4.37 -1.89 5.31
C LEU A 275 -5.15 -0.58 5.37
N ASN A 276 -4.59 0.44 4.71
CA ASN A 276 -5.06 1.83 4.74
C ASN A 276 -6.04 2.15 3.60
N GLY A 277 -5.99 1.40 2.51
CA GLY A 277 -6.86 1.58 1.37
C GLY A 277 -6.73 0.46 0.34
N GLY A 278 -7.55 0.51 -0.71
CA GLY A 278 -7.58 -0.50 -1.75
C GLY A 278 -8.48 -1.70 -1.43
N GLU A 279 -8.42 -2.71 -2.28
CA GLU A 279 -9.25 -3.90 -2.21
C GLU A 279 -8.43 -5.18 -2.24
N MET A 280 -8.75 -6.12 -1.37
CA MET A 280 -8.16 -7.45 -1.35
C MET A 280 -9.27 -8.50 -1.33
N ASN A 281 -9.10 -9.56 -2.12
CA ASN A 281 -10.07 -10.64 -2.09
C ASN A 281 -9.97 -11.47 -0.81
N SER A 282 -8.77 -11.97 -0.50
CA SER A 282 -8.52 -12.83 0.67
C SER A 282 -7.27 -12.39 1.41
N LEU A 283 -7.26 -12.47 2.73
CA LEU A 283 -6.12 -12.15 3.58
C LEU A 283 -5.83 -13.29 4.55
N ILE A 284 -4.54 -13.61 4.72
CA ILE A 284 -4.05 -14.62 5.63
C ILE A 284 -3.00 -13.98 6.53
N GLY A 285 -3.14 -14.06 7.85
CA GLY A 285 -2.18 -13.46 8.78
C GLY A 285 -0.86 -14.22 8.85
N CYS A 286 -0.90 -15.46 9.29
CA CYS A 286 0.22 -16.39 9.23
C CYS A 286 -0.03 -17.41 8.10
N ALA A 287 0.60 -17.17 6.96
CA ALA A 287 0.58 -18.00 5.76
C ALA A 287 1.24 -19.35 5.98
N TYR A 288 0.98 -20.26 5.04
CA TYR A 288 1.58 -21.60 4.97
C TYR A 288 3.10 -21.58 5.16
N VAL A 289 3.58 -21.99 6.33
CA VAL A 289 5.01 -22.17 6.59
C VAL A 289 5.41 -23.54 6.05
N ALA A 290 5.67 -23.62 4.73
CA ALA A 290 6.22 -24.79 4.04
C ALA A 290 5.41 -26.11 4.04
N SER A 291 5.63 -26.92 3.00
CA SER A 291 5.09 -28.27 2.90
C SER A 291 5.99 -29.28 3.63
N ASN A 292 5.37 -30.07 4.50
CA ASN A 292 5.84 -31.38 4.97
C ASN A 292 7.14 -31.40 5.80
N SER A 293 7.70 -30.25 6.17
CA SER A 293 8.95 -30.13 6.93
C SER A 293 8.73 -29.13 8.07
N GLY A 294 9.14 -29.44 9.29
CA GLY A 294 8.72 -28.78 10.54
C GLY A 294 9.19 -27.32 10.73
N HIS A 295 8.69 -26.40 9.91
CA HIS A 295 8.95 -24.98 10.04
C HIS A 295 8.00 -24.32 11.04
N THR A 296 8.55 -23.38 11.82
CA THR A 296 7.87 -22.68 12.89
C THR A 296 7.81 -21.19 12.56
N SER A 297 6.74 -20.52 12.99
CA SER A 297 6.69 -19.07 13.05
C SER A 297 6.58 -18.63 14.51
N ALA A 298 7.60 -17.95 15.00
CA ALA A 298 7.65 -17.32 16.32
C ALA A 298 7.51 -15.78 16.22
N ALA A 299 7.06 -15.27 15.08
CA ALA A 299 6.95 -13.83 14.82
C ALA A 299 5.84 -13.17 15.65
N ASP A 300 6.07 -11.89 15.96
CA ASP A 300 4.97 -10.98 16.32
C ASP A 300 4.45 -10.32 15.06
N ILE A 301 3.22 -10.66 14.69
CA ILE A 301 2.52 -10.18 13.51
C ILE A 301 1.40 -9.23 13.96
N THR A 302 1.38 -8.03 13.41
CA THR A 302 0.30 -7.06 13.59
C THR A 302 -0.34 -6.73 12.26
N ILE A 303 -1.66 -6.83 12.18
CA ILE A 303 -2.46 -6.43 11.02
C ILE A 303 -3.38 -5.30 11.47
N ASN A 304 -3.23 -4.13 10.88
CA ASN A 304 -4.08 -2.97 11.13
C ASN A 304 -5.03 -2.81 9.94
N ILE A 305 -6.33 -3.00 10.17
CA ILE A 305 -7.39 -2.78 9.18
C ILE A 305 -7.96 -1.37 9.42
N ASN A 306 -7.66 -0.44 8.53
CA ASN A 306 -8.07 0.95 8.65
C ASN A 306 -9.25 1.27 7.74
N ASP A 307 -9.88 2.42 8.00
CA ASP A 307 -10.94 2.93 7.13
C ASP A 307 -10.43 3.17 5.70
N GLY A 308 -11.26 2.85 4.70
CA GLY A 308 -10.91 2.93 3.28
C GLY A 308 -10.40 1.63 2.64
N PHE A 309 -10.03 0.62 3.44
CA PHE A 309 -9.71 -0.72 2.92
C PHE A 309 -10.94 -1.61 2.78
N THR A 310 -10.96 -2.49 1.77
CA THR A 310 -12.04 -3.46 1.52
C THR A 310 -11.49 -4.90 1.45
N LEU A 311 -12.14 -5.83 2.15
CA LEU A 311 -11.87 -7.27 2.08
C LEU A 311 -13.14 -8.03 1.68
N THR A 312 -13.11 -8.72 0.53
CA THR A 312 -14.34 -9.16 -0.15
C THR A 312 -14.65 -10.65 -0.11
N ASN A 313 -13.84 -11.47 0.55
CA ASN A 313 -14.09 -12.92 0.57
C ASN A 313 -13.64 -13.60 1.85
N LYS A 314 -12.33 -13.66 2.13
CA LYS A 314 -11.83 -14.53 3.21
C LYS A 314 -10.78 -13.88 4.10
N PHE A 315 -10.92 -14.10 5.41
CA PHE A 315 -9.85 -13.86 6.38
C PHE A 315 -9.46 -15.14 7.12
N VAL A 316 -8.16 -15.46 7.16
CA VAL A 316 -7.63 -16.58 7.94
C VAL A 316 -6.52 -16.08 8.86
N ALA A 317 -6.63 -16.33 10.15
CA ALA A 317 -5.59 -15.96 11.10
C ALA A 317 -4.28 -16.75 10.86
N VAL A 318 -4.38 -18.09 10.83
CA VAL A 318 -3.24 -19.00 10.59
C VAL A 318 -3.65 -20.04 9.56
N GLN A 319 -2.84 -20.24 8.51
CA GLN A 319 -3.15 -21.15 7.41
C GLN A 319 -2.43 -22.50 7.61
N SER A 320 -3.21 -23.59 7.51
CA SER A 320 -2.81 -25.02 7.50
C SER A 320 -2.54 -25.67 8.86
N THR A 321 -2.92 -26.95 8.99
CA THR A 321 -2.61 -27.83 10.12
C THR A 321 -1.12 -28.16 10.27
N ASN A 322 -0.29 -27.81 9.29
CA ASN A 322 1.15 -28.11 9.30
C ASN A 322 2.01 -26.93 9.81
N THR A 323 1.43 -25.73 9.92
CA THR A 323 2.15 -24.53 10.36
C THR A 323 2.26 -24.49 11.87
N VAL A 324 3.45 -24.64 12.45
CA VAL A 324 3.61 -24.47 13.91
C VAL A 324 3.73 -22.98 14.24
N PHE A 325 2.64 -22.35 14.68
CA PHE A 325 2.63 -20.95 15.11
C PHE A 325 2.85 -20.84 16.63
N ASN A 326 3.97 -20.25 17.03
CA ASN A 326 4.38 -20.02 18.41
C ASN A 326 4.47 -18.52 18.76
N GLY A 327 4.18 -17.64 17.80
CA GLY A 327 4.25 -16.19 17.95
C GLY A 327 2.93 -15.56 18.42
N LYS A 328 2.81 -14.25 18.20
CA LYS A 328 1.60 -13.47 18.48
C LYS A 328 1.04 -12.88 17.19
N LEU A 329 -0.23 -13.09 16.91
CA LEU A 329 -0.96 -12.39 15.86
C LEU A 329 -1.95 -11.41 16.49
N THR A 330 -1.77 -10.12 16.23
CA THR A 330 -2.69 -9.06 16.65
C THR A 330 -3.39 -8.49 15.42
N VAL A 331 -4.72 -8.49 15.40
CA VAL A 331 -5.53 -7.85 14.37
C VAL A 331 -6.23 -6.66 15.00
N ASN A 332 -5.87 -5.44 14.62
CA ASN A 332 -6.54 -4.23 15.07
C ASN A 332 -7.48 -3.74 13.98
N ILE A 333 -8.75 -3.55 14.32
CA ILE A 333 -9.78 -3.06 13.41
C ILE A 333 -10.12 -1.63 13.82
N TYR A 334 -9.69 -0.68 13.00
CA TYR A 334 -10.03 0.74 13.11
C TYR A 334 -11.17 1.12 12.15
N GLY A 335 -11.46 0.29 11.14
CA GLY A 335 -12.52 0.52 10.16
C GLY A 335 -12.46 -0.49 9.01
N GLY A 336 -12.82 -0.02 7.81
CA GLY A 336 -12.79 -0.80 6.58
C GLY A 336 -14.12 -1.48 6.26
N ASP A 337 -14.26 -1.93 5.01
CA ASP A 337 -15.42 -2.71 4.57
C ASP A 337 -15.08 -4.21 4.56
N LEU A 338 -15.60 -4.90 5.57
CA LEU A 338 -15.49 -6.36 5.73
C LEU A 338 -16.83 -7.06 5.46
N SER A 339 -17.83 -6.34 4.95
CA SER A 339 -19.19 -6.87 4.74
C SER A 339 -19.27 -7.93 3.64
N GLY A 340 -18.27 -7.97 2.76
CA GLY A 340 -18.13 -8.97 1.71
C GLY A 340 -17.56 -10.31 2.18
N LEU A 341 -17.14 -10.44 3.44
CA LEU A 341 -16.61 -11.71 3.95
C LEU A 341 -17.67 -12.83 3.88
N VAL A 342 -17.29 -13.95 3.28
CA VAL A 342 -18.15 -15.15 3.17
C VAL A 342 -17.62 -16.33 4.00
N GLU A 343 -16.33 -16.31 4.33
CA GLU A 343 -15.69 -17.28 5.23
C GLU A 343 -14.63 -16.55 6.06
N SER A 344 -14.66 -16.69 7.38
CA SER A 344 -13.49 -16.39 8.20
C SER A 344 -13.14 -17.56 9.10
N LYS A 345 -11.83 -17.77 9.28
CA LYS A 345 -11.29 -18.81 10.16
C LYS A 345 -10.24 -18.19 11.07
N LEU A 346 -10.65 -17.87 12.28
CA LEU A 346 -9.77 -17.48 13.36
C LEU A 346 -9.36 -18.74 14.13
N LEU A 347 -8.47 -19.55 13.56
CA LEU A 347 -8.01 -20.76 14.24
C LEU A 347 -7.29 -20.38 15.55
N ASN A 348 -7.55 -21.15 16.62
CA ASN A 348 -6.71 -21.16 17.81
C ASN A 348 -5.25 -21.42 17.37
N ALA A 349 -4.31 -20.70 17.98
CA ALA A 349 -2.89 -20.92 17.78
C ALA A 349 -2.37 -22.26 18.34
N SER A 350 -3.25 -23.11 18.88
CA SER A 350 -3.00 -24.54 19.12
C SER A 350 -3.21 -25.45 17.90
N VAL A 351 -3.89 -25.02 16.83
CA VAL A 351 -4.42 -25.94 15.80
C VAL A 351 -3.64 -25.93 14.51
N ALA A 352 -2.35 -26.18 14.63
CA ALA A 352 -1.55 -26.76 13.57
C ALA A 352 -0.29 -27.38 14.18
N ASN A 353 -0.31 -28.70 14.32
CA ASN A 353 0.85 -29.50 14.72
C ASN A 353 1.50 -29.12 16.08
N GLY A 354 0.71 -28.62 17.06
CA GLY A 354 1.16 -28.41 18.45
C GLY A 354 1.75 -27.02 18.77
N GLY A 355 1.39 -25.99 17.99
CA GLY A 355 1.78 -24.60 18.28
C GLY A 355 1.25 -24.06 19.61
N THR A 356 1.89 -23.00 20.13
CA THR A 356 1.53 -22.33 21.39
C THR A 356 1.29 -20.82 21.22
N GLY A 357 1.11 -20.34 19.99
CA GLY A 357 0.96 -18.92 19.74
C GLY A 357 -0.32 -18.32 20.33
N THR A 358 -0.61 -17.07 19.99
CA THR A 358 -1.86 -16.41 20.37
C THR A 358 -2.44 -15.57 19.24
N VAL A 359 -3.76 -15.49 19.14
CA VAL A 359 -4.48 -14.60 18.22
C VAL A 359 -5.33 -13.65 19.04
N THR A 360 -5.15 -12.35 18.83
CA THR A 360 -5.92 -11.28 19.47
C THR A 360 -6.57 -10.42 18.40
N VAL A 361 -7.86 -10.14 18.55
CA VAL A 361 -8.60 -9.20 17.70
C VAL A 361 -9.08 -8.04 18.56
N ASN A 362 -8.64 -6.83 18.20
CA ASN A 362 -9.04 -5.60 18.89
C ASN A 362 -9.89 -4.73 17.98
N HIS A 363 -10.88 -4.06 18.54
CA HIS A 363 -11.64 -3.02 17.85
C HIS A 363 -11.99 -1.87 18.81
N ASN A 364 -12.28 -0.68 18.28
CA ASN A 364 -12.89 0.39 19.07
C ASN A 364 -14.42 0.24 19.03
N ALA A 365 -15.05 -0.05 20.18
CA ALA A 365 -16.51 -0.23 20.27
C ALA A 365 -17.30 1.09 20.13
N ASN A 366 -16.65 2.22 20.40
CA ASN A 366 -17.27 3.54 20.32
C ASN A 366 -17.18 4.16 18.91
N ASP A 367 -16.36 3.59 18.03
CA ASP A 367 -16.33 3.98 16.62
C ASP A 367 -17.24 3.06 15.80
N ALA A 368 -18.24 3.65 15.14
CA ALA A 368 -19.28 2.91 14.43
C ALA A 368 -18.73 2.10 13.24
N LYS A 369 -17.66 2.57 12.58
CA LYS A 369 -17.06 1.89 11.43
C LYS A 369 -16.26 0.68 11.89
N SER A 370 -15.40 0.86 12.88
CA SER A 370 -14.68 -0.20 13.58
C SER A 370 -15.63 -1.27 14.12
N ALA A 371 -16.71 -0.87 14.81
CA ALA A 371 -17.70 -1.80 15.35
C ALA A 371 -18.44 -2.58 14.24
N ALA A 372 -18.80 -1.93 13.14
CA ALA A 372 -19.45 -2.60 12.00
C ALA A 372 -18.51 -3.60 11.30
N ALA A 373 -17.26 -3.22 11.06
CA ALA A 373 -16.25 -4.09 10.47
C ALA A 373 -15.96 -5.30 11.37
N PHE A 374 -15.76 -5.07 12.67
CA PHE A 374 -15.59 -6.13 13.66
C PHE A 374 -16.78 -7.09 13.69
N LYS A 375 -18.01 -6.55 13.67
CA LYS A 375 -19.22 -7.38 13.60
C LYS A 375 -19.25 -8.25 12.35
N ALA A 376 -18.94 -7.69 11.18
CA ALA A 376 -18.89 -8.45 9.94
C ALA A 376 -17.87 -9.59 10.00
N LEU A 377 -16.67 -9.35 10.54
CA LEU A 377 -15.68 -10.40 10.76
C LEU A 377 -16.20 -11.49 11.71
N LYS A 378 -16.78 -11.08 12.85
CA LYS A 378 -17.28 -11.98 13.89
C LYS A 378 -18.43 -12.86 13.42
N ASP A 379 -19.37 -12.32 12.65
CA ASP A 379 -20.55 -13.04 12.17
C ASP A 379 -20.19 -14.25 11.28
N VAL A 380 -19.03 -14.23 10.63
CA VAL A 380 -18.54 -15.33 9.77
C VAL A 380 -17.46 -16.20 10.41
N CYS A 381 -17.09 -15.95 11.68
CA CYS A 381 -16.14 -16.78 12.42
C CYS A 381 -16.82 -18.08 12.88
N LEU A 382 -16.41 -19.21 12.33
CA LEU A 382 -17.06 -20.51 12.60
C LEU A 382 -16.47 -21.31 13.78
N ASP A 383 -15.28 -20.93 14.29
CA ASP A 383 -14.57 -21.59 15.40
C ASP A 383 -13.68 -20.58 16.15
N ASP A 384 -14.22 -19.80 17.10
CA ASP A 384 -13.51 -18.70 17.79
C ASP A 384 -13.26 -18.95 19.30
N THR A 385 -13.42 -20.18 19.79
CA THR A 385 -13.41 -20.51 21.24
C THR A 385 -12.16 -20.08 22.00
N ASP A 386 -11.06 -19.80 21.29
CA ASP A 386 -9.77 -19.42 21.87
C ASP A 386 -9.22 -18.10 21.30
N VAL A 387 -10.06 -17.29 20.65
CA VAL A 387 -9.70 -15.94 20.21
C VAL A 387 -9.90 -14.96 21.37
N ILE A 388 -8.89 -14.12 21.63
CA ILE A 388 -9.02 -13.03 22.60
C ILE A 388 -9.60 -11.81 21.88
N TYR A 389 -10.81 -11.41 22.27
CA TYR A 389 -11.42 -10.17 21.82
C TYR A 389 -11.16 -9.05 22.83
N GLY A 390 -10.58 -7.95 22.37
CA GLY A 390 -10.24 -6.78 23.19
C GLY A 390 -10.80 -5.48 22.63
N GLU A 391 -10.88 -4.46 23.49
CA GLU A 391 -11.14 -3.09 23.05
C GLU A 391 -9.82 -2.34 22.82
N LEU A 392 -9.74 -1.59 21.72
CA LEU A 392 -8.68 -0.61 21.54
C LEU A 392 -8.87 0.49 22.57
N ALA A 393 -7.80 0.85 23.30
CA ALA A 393 -7.84 1.98 24.22
C ALA A 393 -8.27 3.23 23.43
N ALA A 394 -9.28 3.93 23.94
CA ALA A 394 -9.70 5.21 23.36
C ALA A 394 -8.49 6.14 23.38
N GLU A 395 -8.01 6.54 22.20
CA GLU A 395 -7.12 7.69 22.11
C GLU A 395 -7.96 8.86 22.62
N VAL A 396 -7.66 9.33 23.83
CA VAL A 396 -8.28 10.53 24.39
C VAL A 396 -7.78 11.69 23.55
N VAL A 397 -8.44 11.94 22.42
CA VAL A 397 -8.35 13.22 21.74
C VAL A 397 -8.98 14.21 22.70
N ASP A 398 -8.15 14.88 23.47
CA ASP A 398 -8.53 16.03 24.26
C ASP A 398 -9.01 17.13 23.30
N THR A 399 -10.31 17.11 22.98
CA THR A 399 -10.98 18.16 22.22
C THR A 399 -11.38 19.33 23.12
N THR A 400 -10.61 19.63 24.18
CA THR A 400 -10.74 20.93 24.84
C THR A 400 -10.20 21.98 23.88
N ALA A 401 -11.06 22.42 22.96
CA ALA A 401 -10.83 23.59 22.14
C ALA A 401 -10.50 24.74 23.08
N ALA A 402 -9.23 25.14 23.12
CA ALA A 402 -8.83 26.38 23.75
C ALA A 402 -9.60 27.49 23.05
N THR A 403 -10.58 28.07 23.73
CA THR A 403 -11.10 29.39 23.39
C THR A 403 -9.93 30.35 23.50
N VAL A 404 -9.27 30.62 22.36
CA VAL A 404 -8.26 31.66 22.25
C VAL A 404 -8.99 32.98 22.36
N ASP A 405 -9.08 33.50 23.59
CA ASP A 405 -9.43 34.89 23.86
C ASP A 405 -8.24 35.76 23.43
N THR A 406 -8.29 36.28 22.21
CA THR A 406 -7.37 37.32 21.76
C THR A 406 -7.81 38.67 22.30
N THR A 407 -7.56 38.92 23.59
CA THR A 407 -7.51 40.28 24.12
C THR A 407 -6.07 40.60 24.49
N ALA A 408 -5.43 41.40 23.64
CA ALA A 408 -4.04 41.80 23.76
C ALA A 408 -3.77 42.58 25.04
N ALA A 409 -2.81 42.10 25.85
CA ALA A 409 -2.09 42.93 26.80
C ALA A 409 -0.60 42.56 26.77
N VAL A 410 0.20 43.56 26.39
CA VAL A 410 1.66 43.60 26.51
C VAL A 410 2.02 43.69 27.99
N VAL A 411 3.03 42.93 28.46
CA VAL A 411 4.14 43.34 29.36
C VAL A 411 4.97 42.11 29.84
N ASP A 412 6.22 42.10 29.39
CA ASP A 412 7.52 41.90 30.08
C ASP A 412 7.78 40.86 31.21
N THR A 413 8.93 40.18 31.02
CA THR A 413 9.82 39.28 31.81
C THR A 413 9.52 38.99 33.31
N THR A 414 9.66 37.76 33.84
CA THR A 414 10.90 36.97 34.11
C THR A 414 10.55 35.61 34.79
N VAL A 415 11.34 34.57 34.47
CA VAL A 415 11.75 33.34 35.21
C VAL A 415 10.81 32.71 36.27
N ALA A 416 10.40 31.45 36.05
CA ALA A 416 10.61 30.31 36.96
C ALA A 416 10.17 28.97 36.33
N VAL A 417 11.03 27.96 36.44
CA VAL A 417 10.70 26.55 36.19
C VAL A 417 9.83 26.05 37.34
N VAL A 418 8.63 25.53 37.05
CA VAL A 418 7.83 24.77 38.00
C VAL A 418 7.41 23.45 37.36
N ASP A 419 8.08 22.40 37.81
CA ASP A 419 7.63 21.01 37.73
C ASP A 419 6.39 20.85 38.63
N THR A 420 5.28 20.37 38.07
CA THR A 420 4.15 19.89 38.86
C THR A 420 3.59 18.61 38.25
N THR A 421 3.84 17.52 38.96
CA THR A 421 3.18 16.23 38.86
C THR A 421 1.69 16.42 39.16
N ALA A 422 0.81 16.18 38.19
CA ALA A 422 -0.63 16.32 38.38
C ALA A 422 -1.21 15.09 39.10
N ALA A 423 -1.75 15.33 40.30
CA ALA A 423 -2.59 14.38 41.02
C ALA A 423 -4.00 14.36 40.41
N VAL A 424 -4.56 13.16 40.26
CA VAL A 424 -5.94 12.91 39.82
C VAL A 424 -6.90 13.38 40.92
N VAL A 425 -7.82 14.28 40.59
CA VAL A 425 -8.95 14.64 41.44
C VAL A 425 -10.23 14.12 40.79
N ASP A 426 -10.85 13.17 41.49
CA ASP A 426 -12.19 12.66 41.26
C ASP A 426 -13.21 13.64 41.87
N THR A 427 -14.23 14.02 41.12
CA THR A 427 -15.34 14.86 41.61
C THR A 427 -16.68 14.19 41.32
N THR A 428 -17.17 13.47 42.33
CA THR A 428 -18.56 13.07 42.49
C THR A 428 -19.43 14.31 42.77
N ALA A 429 -20.45 14.52 41.94
CA ALA A 429 -21.41 15.62 42.09
C ALA A 429 -22.33 15.43 43.31
N ALA A 430 -22.50 16.47 44.13
CA ALA A 430 -23.55 16.57 45.13
C ALA A 430 -24.45 17.79 44.84
N THR A 431 -25.74 17.51 44.78
CA THR A 431 -26.87 18.42 44.58
C THR A 431 -27.09 19.34 45.78
N GLY A 432 -27.24 20.65 45.54
CA GLY A 432 -27.70 21.61 46.55
C GLY A 432 -28.36 22.83 45.91
N GLU A 433 -29.66 23.01 46.20
CA GLU A 433 -30.47 24.17 45.85
C GLU A 433 -29.89 25.48 46.39
N VAL A 434 -30.01 26.56 45.62
CA VAL A 434 -29.87 27.94 46.11
C VAL A 434 -31.00 28.80 45.55
N THR A 435 -31.82 29.33 46.47
CA THR A 435 -32.86 30.36 46.28
C THR A 435 -32.24 31.71 45.89
N PRO A 436 -32.82 32.52 44.98
CA PRO A 436 -32.15 33.71 44.47
C PRO A 436 -32.39 34.95 45.37
N PRO A 437 -31.44 35.89 45.48
CA PRO A 437 -31.74 37.24 45.89
C PRO A 437 -32.03 38.14 44.68
N THR A 438 -32.94 39.07 44.94
CA THR A 438 -33.51 40.12 44.11
C THR A 438 -32.55 41.30 43.84
N GLY A 439 -32.67 41.91 42.66
CA GLY A 439 -32.09 43.21 42.26
C GLY A 439 -30.76 43.04 41.50
N ASP A 440 -30.49 43.66 40.36
CA ASP A 440 -30.93 44.97 39.87
C ASP A 440 -30.90 44.99 38.33
N ALA A 441 -31.83 45.73 37.73
CA ALA A 441 -32.03 45.81 36.29
C ALA A 441 -31.10 46.88 35.70
N SER A 442 -30.05 46.49 34.98
CA SER A 442 -29.29 47.35 34.06
C SER A 442 -28.30 46.54 33.22
N LEU A 443 -28.74 45.92 32.12
CA LEU A 443 -27.98 45.75 30.86
C LEU A 443 -28.85 44.96 29.87
N MET A 444 -29.87 45.64 29.34
CA MET A 444 -30.68 45.16 28.22
C MET A 444 -30.50 46.20 27.11
N VAL A 445 -29.45 46.07 26.29
CA VAL A 445 -29.37 46.46 24.86
C VAL A 445 -28.09 45.81 24.31
N VAL A 446 -28.16 45.30 23.08
CA VAL A 446 -27.12 44.61 22.28
C VAL A 446 -26.94 43.13 22.59
N PHE A 447 -27.82 42.28 22.04
CA PHE A 447 -27.49 41.06 21.27
C PHE A 447 -28.80 40.45 20.75
N ALA A 448 -29.44 41.17 19.83
CA ALA A 448 -30.58 40.68 19.06
C ALA A 448 -30.38 41.07 17.59
N ALA A 449 -29.33 40.53 16.97
CA ALA A 449 -29.07 40.64 15.53
C ALA A 449 -28.03 39.60 15.07
N ALA A 450 -28.27 38.30 15.29
CA ALA A 450 -27.42 37.25 14.70
C ALA A 450 -28.12 35.87 14.56
N ALA A 451 -29.45 35.82 14.49
CA ALA A 451 -30.20 34.55 14.39
C ALA A 451 -31.27 34.54 13.26
N VAL A 452 -31.13 35.36 12.22
CA VAL A 452 -32.08 35.41 11.08
C VAL A 452 -31.37 35.32 9.72
N LEU A 453 -30.24 34.61 9.64
CA LEU A 453 -29.56 34.41 8.35
C LEU A 453 -29.08 32.97 8.12
N CYS A 454 -29.94 31.98 8.38
CA CYS A 454 -29.75 30.60 7.88
C CYS A 454 -31.03 29.99 7.28
N ALA A 455 -31.98 30.82 6.83
CA ALA A 455 -33.22 30.36 6.19
C ALA A 455 -33.47 31.06 4.86
N ALA A 456 -32.55 30.91 3.89
CA ALA A 456 -32.79 31.31 2.50
C ALA A 456 -31.80 30.64 1.53
N ALA A 457 -31.85 29.32 1.37
CA ALA A 457 -31.28 28.63 0.21
C ALA A 457 -31.92 27.24 -0.01
N VAL A 458 -33.25 27.15 0.05
CA VAL A 458 -33.99 26.03 -0.57
C VAL A 458 -34.45 26.52 -1.93
N ILE A 459 -33.56 26.43 -2.93
CA ILE A 459 -33.94 26.59 -4.34
C ILE A 459 -34.65 25.30 -4.74
N VAL A 460 -35.98 25.41 -4.80
CA VAL A 460 -36.87 24.40 -5.38
C VAL A 460 -36.67 24.42 -6.90
N ILE A 461 -35.96 23.42 -7.43
CA ILE A 461 -36.12 23.02 -8.83
C ILE A 461 -37.44 22.24 -8.92
N LYS A 462 -38.52 22.90 -9.35
CA LYS A 462 -39.72 22.20 -9.82
C LYS A 462 -39.81 22.34 -11.35
N LYS A 463 -39.80 21.18 -11.97
CA LYS A 463 -39.84 20.89 -13.41
C LYS A 463 -41.22 21.22 -14.00
N ARG A 464 -41.18 21.84 -15.20
CA ARG A 464 -42.13 21.91 -16.35
C ARG A 464 -43.63 21.69 -16.13
N GLU A 465 -44.44 22.55 -16.75
CA GLU A 465 -45.41 22.15 -17.81
C GLU A 465 -45.93 23.37 -18.60
N ASN A 466 -46.03 23.17 -19.92
CA ASN A 466 -46.53 24.00 -21.04
C ASN A 466 -45.71 25.21 -21.50
#